data_AF-A0A651F7Q5-F1
#
_entry.id   AF-A0A651F7Q5-F1
#
_cell.length_a   1.000
_cell.length_b   1.000
_cell.length_c   1.000
_cell.angle_alpha   90.00
_cell.angle_beta   90.00
_cell.angle_gamma   90.00
#
_symmetry.space_group_name_H-M   'P 1'
#
loop_
_entity.id
_entity.type
_entity.pdbx_description
1 polymer ?
#
loop_
_entity_poly.entity_id
_entity_poly.type
_entity_poly.pdbx_seq_one_letter_code
_entity_poly.pdbx_strand_id
1 'polypeptide(L)'
;MPENKKNDNSLKKALIATLCKHPQAADYQQDAFRSADIMGLYKKMKEAGEVLTKADFLGTDKNGEYFLGSARSWDNFHHIVEILKENGEQFTADDFLTVQEGSYYRRPLLESVVTHDKVDKLFTADVWKGRFEEMENLWYYIPPNKRGDLAKEEDGRIPLKLKREVLGLDKNATLREDELKKIGVDYKEIPDMFSKRGTFEAFLQTLYENSVPLKKEDLLFVNKDGDTMFHNAAAWQYYDKIVDSLQQTGQSFGLDELTFKRGRKPSILERASQHKMLHKVFEPRFWVGQVDEMVGLWENLPPAQKILSGRSSFDTIVADVENMTYRSFVSLNEDATSASLTTPIVANDGKQGKVLPLGLRDTWDNMDIIREKLQKKDDDIKTAHLRKESGALGNSVLMAAAEAGQFDKALEIVRADSDKLQVQDFLKTNKNGVSVLDVLIEKRQLKKAFTPELWAGRLREMHILWNNVQNRDRGQVDFQKVVSQVNQLTVRQRLRRPARGR
;
A
#
# COMPACT_ATOMS: atom_id res chain seq x y z
N MET A 1 7.55 55.74 13.14
CA MET A 1 7.53 54.59 14.06
C MET A 1 7.10 53.34 13.31
N PRO A 2 8.03 52.41 13.10
CA PRO A 2 7.75 51.00 13.31
C PRO A 2 8.95 50.34 14.02
N GLU A 3 9.02 50.43 15.36
CA GLU A 3 10.14 49.86 16.14
C GLU A 3 9.82 48.55 16.89
N ASN A 4 8.57 48.08 16.90
CA ASN A 4 8.21 46.93 17.74
C ASN A 4 8.40 45.53 17.14
N LYS A 5 8.76 45.37 15.86
CA LYS A 5 8.90 44.01 15.27
C LYS A 5 10.28 43.34 15.43
N LYS A 6 11.31 44.08 15.88
CA LYS A 6 12.65 43.51 16.11
C LYS A 6 12.84 42.91 17.51
N ASN A 7 12.06 43.34 18.50
CA ASN A 7 12.19 42.84 19.88
C ASN A 7 11.47 41.50 20.12
N ASP A 8 10.31 41.25 19.51
CA ASP A 8 9.51 40.02 19.69
C ASP A 8 10.30 38.72 19.40
N ASN A 9 11.12 38.69 18.34
CA ASN A 9 11.90 37.50 17.99
C ASN A 9 13.10 37.26 18.94
N SER A 10 13.48 38.25 19.75
CA SER A 10 14.63 38.12 20.67
C SER A 10 14.23 37.43 21.98
N LEU A 11 13.05 37.76 22.53
CA LEU A 11 12.51 37.16 23.75
C LEU A 11 12.22 35.67 23.54
N LYS A 12 11.57 35.34 22.42
CA LYS A 12 11.27 33.97 22.01
C LYS A 12 12.54 33.12 21.89
N LYS A 13 13.56 33.63 21.20
CA LYS A 13 14.87 32.96 21.07
C LYS A 13 15.61 32.82 22.41
N ALA A 14 15.53 33.82 23.28
CA ALA A 14 16.12 33.76 24.62
C ALA A 14 15.46 32.69 25.49
N LEU A 15 14.13 32.58 25.44
CA LEU A 15 13.38 31.55 26.14
C LEU A 15 13.71 30.16 25.60
N ILE A 16 13.76 29.96 24.27
CA ILE A 16 14.16 28.69 23.65
C ILE A 16 15.59 28.33 24.03
N ALA A 17 16.54 29.26 23.92
CA ALA A 17 17.94 29.02 24.28
C ALA A 17 18.07 28.67 25.78
N THR A 18 17.27 29.28 26.65
CA THR A 18 17.24 28.99 28.08
C THR A 18 16.60 27.61 28.37
N LEU A 19 15.46 27.29 27.76
CA LEU A 19 14.80 25.99 27.85
C LEU A 19 15.74 24.87 27.38
N CYS A 20 16.44 25.08 26.28
CA CYS A 20 17.40 24.15 25.72
C CYS A 20 18.78 24.19 26.41
N LYS A 21 18.97 25.05 27.42
CA LYS A 21 20.27 25.28 28.10
C LYS A 21 21.42 25.44 27.09
N HIS A 22 21.15 26.14 25.99
CA HIS A 22 22.06 26.31 24.87
C HIS A 22 23.35 26.99 25.35
N PRO A 23 24.55 26.61 24.86
CA PRO A 23 25.82 27.22 25.31
C PRO A 23 25.85 28.74 25.14
N GLN A 24 25.19 29.23 24.09
CA GLN A 24 25.04 30.66 23.81
C GLN A 24 23.83 31.31 24.48
N ALA A 25 23.13 30.64 25.42
CA ALA A 25 21.96 31.23 26.07
C ALA A 25 22.27 32.61 26.68
N ALA A 26 23.49 32.83 27.19
CA ALA A 26 23.95 34.12 27.68
C ALA A 26 23.97 35.23 26.60
N ASP A 27 24.23 34.89 25.32
CA ASP A 27 24.19 35.83 24.19
C ASP A 27 22.75 36.27 23.88
N TYR A 28 21.76 35.44 24.21
CA TYR A 28 20.34 35.72 24.01
C TYR A 28 19.67 36.33 25.26
N GLN A 29 20.27 36.14 26.44
CA GLN A 29 19.78 36.71 27.70
C GLN A 29 20.13 38.21 27.78
N GLN A 30 19.26 39.05 27.22
CA GLN A 30 19.10 40.41 27.74
C GLN A 30 18.62 40.34 29.20
N ASP A 31 18.85 41.39 30.00
CA ASP A 31 18.70 41.48 31.46
C ASP A 31 17.40 40.93 32.10
N ALA A 32 16.40 40.51 31.31
CA ALA A 32 15.11 39.97 31.74
C ALA A 32 15.12 38.55 32.36
N PHE A 33 16.20 37.76 32.22
CA PHE A 33 16.18 36.31 32.54
C PHE A 33 17.01 35.87 33.76
N ARG A 34 17.60 36.80 34.53
CA ARG A 34 18.59 36.46 35.57
C ARG A 34 18.05 35.74 36.83
N SER A 35 16.73 35.63 37.03
CA SER A 35 16.18 34.98 38.24
C SER A 35 14.74 34.46 38.14
N ALA A 36 14.16 34.33 36.94
CA ALA A 36 12.75 34.01 36.78
C ALA A 36 12.53 32.52 36.44
N ASP A 37 11.52 31.91 37.07
CA ASP A 37 10.99 30.60 36.73
C ASP A 37 10.63 30.52 35.23
N ILE A 38 11.21 29.55 34.52
CA ILE A 38 11.11 29.39 33.07
C ILE A 38 9.65 29.19 32.64
N MET A 39 8.87 28.42 33.42
CA MET A 39 7.46 28.21 33.13
C MET A 39 6.63 29.48 33.41
N GLY A 40 7.00 30.25 34.43
CA GLY A 40 6.44 31.57 34.70
C GLY A 40 6.70 32.59 33.57
N LEU A 41 7.89 32.54 32.94
CA LEU A 41 8.23 33.37 31.77
C LEU A 41 7.44 32.95 30.53
N TYR A 42 7.33 31.65 30.28
CA TYR A 42 6.49 31.12 29.21
C TYR A 42 5.03 31.57 29.35
N LYS A 43 4.47 31.51 30.58
CA LYS A 43 3.10 31.97 30.84
C LYS A 43 2.90 33.45 30.49
N LYS A 44 3.84 34.33 30.88
CA LYS A 44 3.80 35.77 30.53
C LYS A 44 3.90 36.01 29.03
N MET A 45 4.73 35.24 28.33
CA MET A 45 4.85 35.32 26.88
C MET A 45 3.55 34.87 26.18
N LYS A 46 2.91 33.81 26.68
CA LYS A 46 1.61 33.32 26.21
C LYS A 46 0.50 34.36 26.45
N GLU A 47 0.50 35.02 27.61
CA GLU A 47 -0.41 36.14 27.93
C GLU A 47 -0.23 37.35 26.99
N ALA A 48 0.98 37.53 26.45
CA ALA A 48 1.28 38.54 25.43
C ALA A 48 0.89 38.14 23.99
N GLY A 49 0.33 36.93 23.80
CA GLY A 49 -0.10 36.42 22.50
C GLY A 49 0.99 35.75 21.67
N GLU A 50 2.18 35.53 22.23
CA GLU A 50 3.27 34.79 21.59
C GLU A 50 3.23 33.30 21.96
N VAL A 51 3.31 32.44 20.94
CA VAL A 51 3.22 30.98 21.09
C VAL A 51 4.52 30.33 20.64
N LEU A 52 5.05 29.42 21.46
CA LEU A 52 6.15 28.53 21.07
C LEU A 52 5.59 27.36 20.28
N THR A 53 6.08 27.25 19.04
CA THR A 53 5.75 26.19 18.09
C THR A 53 6.91 25.19 18.03
N LYS A 54 6.63 24.01 17.48
CA LYS A 54 7.64 22.98 17.25
C LYS A 54 8.76 23.46 16.33
N ALA A 55 8.42 24.27 15.32
CA ALA A 55 9.40 24.85 14.39
C ALA A 55 10.46 25.70 15.11
N ASP A 56 10.08 26.35 16.21
CA ASP A 56 11.01 27.16 16.99
C ASP A 56 12.07 26.31 17.71
N PHE A 57 11.70 25.11 18.19
CA PHE A 57 12.62 24.20 18.87
C PHE A 57 13.45 23.34 17.91
N LEU A 58 12.90 23.04 16.73
CA LEU A 58 13.62 22.34 15.65
C LEU A 58 14.54 23.27 14.85
N GLY A 59 14.44 24.59 15.07
CA GLY A 59 15.30 25.57 14.44
C GLY A 59 16.77 25.44 14.82
N THR A 60 17.61 26.11 14.02
CA THR A 60 19.04 26.22 14.26
C THR A 60 19.43 27.60 14.77
N ASP A 61 20.54 27.66 15.49
CA ASP A 61 21.16 28.90 15.93
C ASP A 61 21.92 29.60 14.79
N LYS A 62 22.58 30.73 15.11
CA LYS A 62 23.41 31.50 14.15
C LYS A 62 24.57 30.70 13.53
N ASN A 63 24.97 29.60 14.14
CA ASN A 63 26.05 28.72 13.70
C ASN A 63 25.54 27.47 12.97
N GLY A 64 24.21 27.29 12.83
CA GLY A 64 23.61 26.10 12.24
C GLY A 64 23.52 24.91 13.20
N GLU A 65 23.64 25.11 14.50
CA GLU A 65 23.45 24.07 15.52
C GLU A 65 21.99 24.01 15.97
N TYR A 66 21.46 22.81 16.21
CA TYR A 66 20.10 22.65 16.73
C TYR A 66 19.98 23.17 18.16
N PHE A 67 18.88 23.86 18.47
CA PHE A 67 18.57 24.16 19.87
C PHE A 67 18.43 22.90 20.71
N LEU A 68 17.79 21.85 20.18
CA LEU A 68 17.70 20.52 20.80
C LEU A 68 18.95 19.64 20.58
N GLY A 69 20.07 20.21 20.13
CA GLY A 69 21.26 19.46 19.74
C GLY A 69 22.20 19.05 20.87
N SER A 70 22.06 19.61 22.07
CA SER A 70 23.03 19.46 23.17
C SER A 70 22.59 18.45 24.24
N ALA A 71 23.53 17.91 25.02
CA ALA A 71 23.19 17.05 26.17
C ALA A 71 22.22 17.72 27.16
N ARG A 72 22.37 19.04 27.36
CA ARG A 72 21.61 19.80 28.37
C ARG A 72 20.19 20.13 27.92
N SER A 73 19.94 20.25 26.61
CA SER A 73 18.57 20.46 26.10
C SER A 73 17.67 19.27 26.42
N TRP A 74 18.23 18.05 26.42
CA TRP A 74 17.48 16.83 26.74
C TRP A 74 17.03 16.76 28.21
N ASP A 75 17.76 17.38 29.14
CA ASP A 75 17.36 17.40 30.55
C ASP A 75 16.05 18.17 30.77
N ASN A 76 15.78 19.16 29.92
CA ASN A 76 14.57 20.00 29.96
C ASN A 76 13.53 19.60 28.91
N PHE A 77 13.73 18.49 28.19
CA PHE A 77 12.88 18.11 27.05
C PHE A 77 11.41 17.91 27.43
N HIS A 78 11.13 17.40 28.64
CA HIS A 78 9.77 17.24 29.14
C HIS A 78 8.99 18.57 29.21
N HIS A 79 9.61 19.66 29.65
CA HIS A 79 8.98 20.99 29.63
C HIS A 79 8.68 21.48 28.21
N ILE A 80 9.53 21.15 27.25
CA ILE A 80 9.31 21.48 25.84
C ILE A 80 8.08 20.72 25.31
N VAL A 81 7.96 19.43 25.65
CA VAL A 81 6.80 18.60 25.29
C VAL A 81 5.52 19.14 25.94
N GLU A 82 5.56 19.54 27.21
CA GLU A 82 4.44 20.17 27.93
C GLU A 82 3.98 21.46 27.22
N ILE A 83 4.92 22.34 26.91
CA ILE A 83 4.67 23.60 26.19
C ILE A 83 4.00 23.36 24.85
N LEU A 84 4.52 22.44 24.04
CA LEU A 84 3.95 22.14 22.72
C LEU A 84 2.53 21.58 22.85
N LYS A 85 2.32 20.65 23.80
CA LYS A 85 1.01 20.05 24.04
C LYS A 85 -0.03 21.08 24.47
N GLU A 86 0.34 22.02 25.33
CA GLU A 86 -0.53 23.15 25.72
C GLU A 86 -0.89 24.08 24.55
N ASN A 87 -0.10 24.04 23.47
CA ASN A 87 -0.30 24.83 22.25
C ASN A 87 -0.92 24.00 21.12
N GLY A 88 -1.30 22.74 21.38
CA GLY A 88 -1.90 21.85 20.38
C GLY A 88 -0.91 21.26 19.38
N GLU A 89 0.40 21.32 19.67
CA GLU A 89 1.45 20.73 18.86
C GLU A 89 2.11 19.53 19.56
N GLN A 90 2.72 18.65 18.77
CA GLN A 90 3.46 17.50 19.27
C GLN A 90 4.60 17.14 18.31
N PHE A 91 5.67 16.57 18.86
CA PHE A 91 6.72 15.98 18.04
C PHE A 91 6.22 14.71 17.36
N THR A 92 6.60 14.52 16.09
CA THR A 92 6.41 13.31 15.29
C THR A 92 7.73 12.57 15.12
N ALA A 93 7.69 11.30 14.72
CA ALA A 93 8.91 10.54 14.41
C ALA A 93 9.76 11.22 13.33
N ASP A 94 9.11 11.80 12.32
CA ASP A 94 9.77 12.51 11.23
C ASP A 94 10.59 13.72 11.70
N ASP A 95 10.17 14.41 12.76
CA ASP A 95 10.93 15.52 13.33
C ASP A 95 12.30 15.07 13.87
N PHE A 96 12.41 13.81 14.31
CA PHE A 96 13.67 13.24 14.80
C PHE A 96 14.52 12.59 13.72
N LEU A 97 13.89 12.17 12.61
CA LEU A 97 14.54 11.48 11.49
C LEU A 97 15.00 12.43 10.38
N THR A 98 14.37 13.59 10.26
CA THR A 98 14.69 14.58 9.23
C THR A 98 15.94 15.37 9.61
N VAL A 99 16.82 15.59 8.64
CA VAL A 99 17.93 16.55 8.76
C VAL A 99 17.40 17.93 8.37
N GLN A 100 17.39 18.87 9.30
CA GLN A 100 16.97 20.25 9.00
C GLN A 100 17.94 20.93 8.05
N GLU A 101 17.39 21.71 7.12
CA GLU A 101 18.15 22.55 6.21
C GLU A 101 18.98 23.59 6.99
N GLY A 102 20.24 23.77 6.61
CA GLY A 102 21.16 24.68 7.30
C GLY A 102 21.84 24.10 8.55
N SER A 103 21.55 22.84 8.93
CA SER A 103 22.30 22.16 10.00
C SER A 103 23.77 21.94 9.60
N TYR A 104 24.71 22.43 10.42
CA TYR A 104 26.15 22.27 10.16
C TYR A 104 26.57 20.80 10.16
N TYR A 105 26.07 20.02 11.13
CA TYR A 105 26.42 18.62 11.30
C TYR A 105 25.70 17.68 10.32
N ARG A 106 24.63 18.15 9.66
CA ARG A 106 23.76 17.35 8.77
C ARG A 106 23.30 16.02 9.40
N ARG A 107 23.02 16.03 10.70
CA ARG A 107 22.58 14.85 11.45
C ARG A 107 21.13 15.02 11.89
N PRO A 108 20.33 13.94 11.92
CA PRO A 108 19.00 13.95 12.51
C PRO A 108 19.06 14.16 14.02
N LEU A 109 17.99 14.72 14.60
CA LEU A 109 17.91 14.95 16.04
C LEU A 109 17.98 13.65 16.85
N LEU A 110 17.49 12.52 16.29
CA LEU A 110 17.62 11.20 16.89
C LEU A 110 19.08 10.83 17.20
N GLU A 111 20.02 11.22 16.35
CA GLU A 111 21.44 10.93 16.57
C GLU A 111 22.00 11.71 17.76
N SER A 112 21.49 12.93 18.00
CA SER A 112 21.86 13.72 19.19
C SER A 112 21.40 13.03 20.46
N VAL A 113 20.16 12.54 20.51
CA VAL A 113 19.62 11.79 21.66
C VAL A 113 20.51 10.60 22.01
N VAL A 114 20.91 9.84 20.99
CA VAL A 114 21.72 8.62 21.14
C VAL A 114 23.15 8.95 21.54
N THR A 115 23.73 10.01 20.97
CA THR A 115 25.11 10.43 21.28
C THR A 115 25.25 10.92 22.71
N HIS A 116 24.21 11.57 23.24
CA HIS A 116 24.19 12.12 24.59
C HIS A 116 23.64 11.18 25.66
N ASP A 117 23.28 9.95 25.29
CA ASP A 117 22.72 8.93 26.20
C ASP A 117 21.43 9.40 26.90
N LYS A 118 20.52 9.99 26.12
CA LYS A 118 19.26 10.59 26.59
C LYS A 118 18.02 9.94 25.99
N VAL A 119 18.14 8.69 25.54
CA VAL A 119 17.05 7.94 24.91
C VAL A 119 15.86 7.81 25.88
N ASP A 120 16.10 7.74 27.19
CA ASP A 120 15.06 7.71 28.23
C ASP A 120 14.15 8.93 28.21
N LYS A 121 14.66 10.09 27.78
CA LYS A 121 13.89 11.33 27.70
C LYS A 121 12.95 11.36 26.51
N LEU A 122 13.33 10.69 25.42
CA LEU A 122 12.53 10.63 24.20
C LEU A 122 11.43 9.57 24.30
N PHE A 123 11.72 8.42 24.91
CA PHE A 123 10.79 7.28 24.97
C PHE A 123 10.02 7.25 26.29
N THR A 124 9.11 8.22 26.43
CA THR A 124 8.18 8.31 27.56
C THR A 124 6.74 8.37 27.06
N ALA A 125 5.80 8.01 27.94
CA ALA A 125 4.38 8.08 27.62
C ALA A 125 3.91 9.51 27.31
N ASP A 126 4.47 10.52 27.97
CA ASP A 126 4.06 11.92 27.77
C ASP A 126 4.34 12.42 26.35
N VAL A 127 5.40 11.91 25.72
CA VAL A 127 5.76 12.24 24.34
C VAL A 127 4.84 11.49 23.36
N TRP A 128 4.57 10.21 23.59
CA TRP A 128 3.99 9.31 22.59
C TRP A 128 2.56 8.85 22.84
N LYS A 129 1.88 9.35 23.88
CA LYS A 129 0.54 8.89 24.27
C LYS A 129 -0.41 8.78 23.07
N GLY A 130 -0.98 7.60 22.86
CA GLY A 130 -1.88 7.26 21.75
C GLY A 130 -1.18 6.99 20.41
N ARG A 131 0.16 7.01 20.34
CA ARG A 131 0.97 6.95 19.12
C ARG A 131 2.06 5.89 19.21
N PHE A 132 1.68 4.70 19.68
CA PHE A 132 2.63 3.61 19.92
C PHE A 132 3.38 3.18 18.66
N GLU A 133 2.71 3.04 17.51
CA GLU A 133 3.34 2.59 16.27
C GLU A 133 4.41 3.57 15.77
N GLU A 134 4.14 4.87 15.89
CA GLU A 134 5.08 5.94 15.55
C GLU A 134 6.33 5.89 16.45
N MET A 135 6.12 5.72 17.76
CA MET A 135 7.19 5.51 18.73
C MET A 135 7.97 4.22 18.44
N GLU A 136 7.29 3.12 18.15
CA GLU A 136 7.92 1.82 17.87
C GLU A 136 8.81 1.92 16.64
N ASN A 137 8.34 2.54 15.57
CA ASN A 137 9.15 2.77 14.38
C ASN A 137 10.42 3.55 14.72
N LEU A 138 10.31 4.63 15.50
CA LEU A 138 11.45 5.44 15.93
C LEU A 138 12.43 4.67 16.83
N TRP A 139 11.92 3.82 17.74
CA TRP A 139 12.73 2.97 18.62
C TRP A 139 13.70 2.11 17.82
N TYR A 140 13.23 1.48 16.74
CA TYR A 140 14.04 0.60 15.91
C TYR A 140 15.01 1.33 14.94
N TYR A 141 15.01 2.66 14.90
CA TYR A 141 16.12 3.42 14.30
C TYR A 141 17.34 3.49 15.23
N ILE A 142 17.17 3.26 16.53
CA ILE A 142 18.26 3.29 17.50
C ILE A 142 19.07 2.00 17.43
N PRO A 143 20.40 2.07 17.37
CA PRO A 143 21.25 0.89 17.41
C PRO A 143 20.94 -0.04 18.60
N PRO A 144 20.89 -1.38 18.42
CA PRO A 144 20.53 -2.31 19.50
C PRO A 144 21.35 -2.14 20.78
N ASN A 145 22.65 -1.87 20.66
CA ASN A 145 23.55 -1.63 21.79
C ASN A 145 23.23 -0.36 22.58
N LYS A 146 22.47 0.58 22.00
CA LYS A 146 22.05 1.84 22.65
C LYS A 146 20.63 1.75 23.24
N ARG A 147 19.85 0.75 22.83
CA ARG A 147 18.56 0.40 23.45
C ARG A 147 18.73 -0.48 24.67
N GLY A 148 19.81 -1.25 24.69
CA GLY A 148 20.11 -2.24 25.73
C GLY A 148 20.01 -1.69 27.15
N ASP A 149 20.46 -0.47 27.43
CA ASP A 149 20.43 0.09 28.79
C ASP A 149 19.02 0.43 29.30
N LEU A 150 18.09 0.78 28.43
CA LEU A 150 16.69 1.08 28.78
C LEU A 150 15.78 -0.14 28.78
N ALA A 151 16.20 -1.19 28.10
CA ALA A 151 15.42 -2.37 27.85
C ALA A 151 16.21 -3.66 28.12
N LYS A 152 17.02 -3.68 29.18
CA LYS A 152 17.82 -4.86 29.56
C LYS A 152 16.94 -6.10 29.75
N GLU A 153 15.80 -5.93 30.43
CA GLU A 153 14.84 -7.00 30.71
C GLU A 153 14.10 -7.50 29.46
N GLU A 154 14.04 -6.67 28.41
CA GLU A 154 13.37 -6.99 27.15
C GLU A 154 14.34 -7.25 25.99
N ASP A 155 15.64 -7.41 26.28
CA ASP A 155 16.69 -7.67 25.27
C ASP A 155 16.67 -6.60 24.15
N GLY A 156 16.52 -5.32 24.53
CA GLY A 156 16.50 -4.19 23.61
C GLY A 156 15.16 -3.94 22.88
N ARG A 157 14.12 -4.74 23.15
CA ARG A 157 12.73 -4.48 22.72
C ARG A 157 12.08 -3.41 23.60
N ILE A 158 10.92 -2.90 23.19
CA ILE A 158 10.23 -1.86 23.96
C ILE A 158 9.73 -2.45 25.30
N PRO A 159 10.01 -1.81 26.46
CA PRO A 159 9.46 -2.23 27.75
C PRO A 159 7.94 -2.35 27.73
N LEU A 160 7.39 -3.49 28.17
CA LEU A 160 5.93 -3.70 28.21
C LEU A 160 5.22 -2.66 29.08
N LYS A 161 5.89 -2.16 30.12
CA LYS A 161 5.39 -1.06 30.95
C LYS A 161 5.19 0.22 30.12
N LEU A 162 6.20 0.62 29.35
CA LEU A 162 6.12 1.80 28.48
C LEU A 162 5.04 1.62 27.41
N LYS A 163 4.94 0.44 26.79
CA LYS A 163 3.87 0.13 25.82
C LYS A 163 2.48 0.37 26.40
N ARG A 164 2.20 -0.11 27.63
CA ARG A 164 0.90 0.12 28.29
C ARG A 164 0.63 1.61 28.54
N GLU A 165 1.63 2.33 29.05
CA GLU A 165 1.51 3.77 29.36
C GLU A 165 1.25 4.59 28.09
N VAL A 166 1.94 4.27 26.99
CA VAL A 166 1.79 4.93 25.69
C VAL A 166 0.42 4.63 25.07
N LEU A 167 -0.06 3.38 25.15
CA LEU A 167 -1.40 3.02 24.68
C LEU A 167 -2.53 3.58 25.57
N GLY A 168 -2.20 4.23 26.68
CA GLY A 168 -3.18 4.76 27.63
C GLY A 168 -4.01 3.66 28.30
N LEU A 169 -3.47 2.44 28.34
CA LEU A 169 -4.14 1.29 28.90
C LEU A 169 -4.05 1.30 30.42
N ASP A 170 -5.14 0.93 31.09
CA ASP A 170 -5.12 0.67 32.53
C ASP A 170 -4.05 -0.39 32.86
N LYS A 171 -3.45 -0.30 34.04
CA LYS A 171 -2.42 -1.28 34.49
C LYS A 171 -2.90 -2.74 34.44
N ASN A 172 -4.22 -2.94 34.47
CA ASN A 172 -4.87 -4.25 34.44
C ASN A 172 -5.37 -4.66 33.05
N ALA A 173 -5.28 -3.79 32.04
CA ALA A 173 -5.60 -4.16 30.67
C ALA A 173 -4.60 -5.21 30.19
N THR A 174 -5.12 -6.30 29.64
CA THR A 174 -4.31 -7.44 29.21
C THR A 174 -3.75 -7.13 27.83
N LEU A 175 -2.41 -7.09 27.71
CA LEU A 175 -1.76 -7.05 26.41
C LEU A 175 -1.75 -8.43 25.76
N ARG A 176 -1.57 -8.49 24.44
CA ARG A 176 -1.43 -9.76 23.73
C ARG A 176 -0.27 -10.59 24.29
N GLU A 177 0.83 -9.93 24.65
CA GLU A 177 1.98 -10.54 25.32
C GLU A 177 1.60 -11.21 26.66
N ASP A 178 0.66 -10.64 27.42
CA ASP A 178 0.18 -11.23 28.67
C ASP A 178 -0.73 -12.44 28.42
N GLU A 179 -1.57 -12.40 27.38
CA GLU A 179 -2.40 -13.53 26.96
C GLU A 179 -1.53 -14.74 26.57
N LEU A 180 -0.49 -14.50 25.75
CA LEU A 180 0.45 -15.52 25.31
C LEU A 180 1.25 -16.09 26.48
N LYS A 181 1.70 -15.23 27.40
CA LYS A 181 2.44 -15.67 28.59
C LYS A 181 1.60 -16.59 29.49
N LYS A 182 0.28 -16.35 29.62
CA LYS A 182 -0.63 -17.20 30.42
C LYS A 182 -0.71 -18.64 29.89
N ILE A 183 -0.53 -18.83 28.60
CA ILE A 183 -0.54 -20.16 27.95
C ILE A 183 0.87 -20.73 27.76
N GLY A 184 1.88 -20.12 28.38
CA GLY A 184 3.27 -20.60 28.34
C GLY A 184 4.07 -20.21 27.09
N VAL A 185 3.57 -19.27 26.28
CA VAL A 185 4.28 -18.76 25.10
C VAL A 185 5.02 -17.46 25.45
N ASP A 186 6.34 -17.44 25.25
CA ASP A 186 7.11 -16.19 25.29
C ASP A 186 7.05 -15.50 23.93
N TYR A 187 6.44 -14.31 23.89
CA TYR A 187 6.32 -13.50 22.67
C TYR A 187 7.69 -13.17 22.03
N LYS A 188 8.77 -13.13 22.83
CA LYS A 188 10.12 -12.83 22.37
C LYS A 188 10.67 -13.87 21.41
N GLU A 189 10.18 -15.11 21.52
CA GLU A 189 10.64 -16.24 20.71
C GLU A 189 9.93 -16.31 19.35
N ILE A 190 8.73 -15.70 19.23
CA ILE A 190 7.88 -15.80 18.03
C ILE A 190 8.60 -15.41 16.72
N PRO A 191 9.34 -14.27 16.65
CA PRO A 191 10.08 -13.91 15.44
C PRO A 191 11.09 -14.98 14.98
N ASP A 192 11.63 -15.73 15.94
CA ASP A 192 12.67 -16.73 15.72
C ASP A 192 12.11 -18.17 15.64
N MET A 193 10.79 -18.38 15.83
CA MET A 193 10.14 -19.70 15.73
C MET A 193 10.21 -20.33 14.34
N PHE A 194 10.69 -19.60 13.32
CA PHE A 194 10.91 -20.13 11.97
C PHE A 194 12.37 -20.43 11.67
N SER A 195 13.29 -20.11 12.59
CA SER A 195 14.71 -20.46 12.48
C SER A 195 14.97 -21.95 12.72
N LYS A 196 14.02 -22.65 13.37
CA LYS A 196 14.08 -24.08 13.70
C LYS A 196 12.88 -24.79 13.10
N ARG A 197 13.07 -26.05 12.69
CA ARG A 197 11.99 -26.88 12.11
C ARG A 197 11.03 -27.32 13.22
N GLY A 198 9.72 -27.19 13.01
CA GLY A 198 8.67 -27.70 13.90
C GLY A 198 8.24 -26.76 15.03
N THR A 199 8.95 -25.65 15.26
CA THR A 199 8.64 -24.71 16.34
C THR A 199 7.40 -23.87 16.06
N PHE A 200 7.13 -23.51 14.81
CA PHE A 200 5.90 -22.78 14.47
C PHE A 200 4.65 -23.66 14.57
N GLU A 201 4.72 -24.92 14.12
CA GLU A 201 3.61 -25.84 14.28
C GLU A 201 3.32 -26.13 15.76
N ALA A 202 4.35 -26.26 16.59
CA ALA A 202 4.19 -26.36 18.03
C ALA A 202 3.48 -25.12 18.61
N PHE A 203 3.86 -23.92 18.17
CA PHE A 203 3.19 -22.68 18.58
C PHE A 203 1.70 -22.65 18.20
N LEU A 204 1.36 -22.99 16.94
CA LEU A 204 -0.03 -23.08 16.50
C LEU A 204 -0.81 -24.12 17.30
N GLN A 205 -0.18 -25.26 17.63
CA GLN A 205 -0.78 -26.30 18.45
C GLN A 205 -1.06 -25.79 19.87
N THR A 206 -0.12 -25.08 20.50
CA THR A 206 -0.31 -24.47 21.83
C THR A 206 -1.44 -23.45 21.84
N LEU A 207 -1.54 -22.60 20.81
CA LEU A 207 -2.66 -21.68 20.64
C LEU A 207 -4.00 -22.41 20.58
N TYR A 208 -4.08 -23.46 19.75
CA TYR A 208 -5.28 -24.28 19.59
C TYR A 208 -5.71 -24.98 20.88
N GLU A 209 -4.77 -25.64 21.58
CA GLU A 209 -5.04 -26.37 22.84
C GLU A 209 -5.56 -25.46 23.95
N ASN A 210 -5.17 -24.19 23.95
CA ASN A 210 -5.61 -23.20 24.93
C ASN A 210 -6.79 -22.35 24.45
N SER A 211 -7.40 -22.67 23.31
CA SER A 211 -8.50 -21.89 22.70
C SER A 211 -8.16 -20.41 22.48
N VAL A 212 -6.90 -20.11 22.20
CA VAL A 212 -6.41 -18.76 21.89
C VAL A 212 -6.22 -18.65 20.38
N PRO A 213 -6.99 -17.82 19.66
CA PRO A 213 -6.84 -17.69 18.22
C PRO A 213 -5.51 -17.02 17.85
N LEU A 214 -4.94 -17.40 16.71
CA LEU A 214 -3.85 -16.65 16.09
C LEU A 214 -4.35 -15.25 15.71
N LYS A 215 -3.60 -14.22 16.08
CA LYS A 215 -3.87 -12.83 15.71
C LYS A 215 -2.79 -12.29 14.78
N LYS A 216 -3.13 -11.29 13.96
CA LYS A 216 -2.13 -10.59 13.13
C LYS A 216 -0.99 -10.01 13.96
N GLU A 217 -1.30 -9.55 15.18
CA GLU A 217 -0.37 -9.04 16.18
C GLU A 217 0.76 -10.03 16.50
N ASP A 218 0.45 -11.33 16.56
CA ASP A 218 1.44 -12.39 16.85
C ASP A 218 2.53 -12.44 15.77
N LEU A 219 2.16 -12.16 14.54
CA LEU A 219 3.03 -12.22 13.36
C LEU A 219 3.82 -10.92 13.15
N LEU A 220 3.40 -9.86 13.84
CA LEU A 220 4.00 -8.53 13.80
C LEU A 220 4.95 -8.28 14.97
N PHE A 221 5.04 -9.20 15.93
CA PHE A 221 6.10 -9.17 16.92
C PHE A 221 7.46 -9.15 16.24
N VAL A 222 8.37 -8.40 16.85
CA VAL A 222 9.72 -8.21 16.34
C VAL A 222 10.78 -8.68 17.31
N ASN A 223 11.89 -9.13 16.74
CA ASN A 223 13.07 -9.44 17.52
C ASN A 223 13.78 -8.16 17.99
N LYS A 224 14.90 -8.32 18.69
CA LYS A 224 15.72 -7.20 19.17
C LYS A 224 16.21 -6.29 18.05
N ASP A 225 16.32 -6.78 16.83
CA ASP A 225 16.76 -6.00 15.68
C ASP A 225 15.62 -5.24 14.98
N GLY A 226 14.35 -5.54 15.30
CA GLY A 226 13.18 -4.96 14.64
C GLY A 226 12.69 -5.77 13.44
N ASP A 227 13.21 -6.98 13.25
CA ASP A 227 12.76 -7.89 12.21
C ASP A 227 11.56 -8.72 12.71
N THR A 228 10.52 -8.84 11.88
CA THR A 228 9.41 -9.79 12.11
C THR A 228 9.83 -11.19 11.69
N MET A 229 8.99 -12.19 11.97
CA MET A 229 9.20 -13.56 11.50
C MET A 229 9.41 -13.68 9.97
N PHE A 230 8.85 -12.77 9.16
CA PHE A 230 8.98 -12.78 7.70
C PHE A 230 10.38 -12.39 7.18
N HIS A 231 11.28 -11.96 8.07
CA HIS A 231 12.70 -11.89 7.80
C HIS A 231 13.25 -13.25 7.35
N ASN A 232 12.81 -14.32 8.02
CA ASN A 232 13.27 -15.67 7.78
C ASN A 232 12.63 -16.25 6.51
N ALA A 233 13.44 -16.71 5.57
CA ALA A 233 12.96 -17.31 4.32
C ALA A 233 12.03 -18.52 4.56
N ALA A 234 12.27 -19.29 5.64
CA ALA A 234 11.46 -20.44 6.02
C ALA A 234 10.03 -20.06 6.43
N ALA A 235 9.79 -18.85 6.94
CA ALA A 235 8.45 -18.40 7.32
C ALA A 235 7.48 -18.37 6.13
N TRP A 236 8.00 -18.13 4.93
CA TRP A 236 7.20 -18.08 3.71
C TRP A 236 6.61 -19.44 3.29
N GLN A 237 7.17 -20.55 3.79
CA GLN A 237 6.59 -21.89 3.58
C GLN A 237 5.27 -22.07 4.34
N TYR A 238 5.05 -21.27 5.38
CA TYR A 238 3.87 -21.31 6.23
C TYR A 238 2.88 -20.19 5.95
N TYR A 239 3.19 -19.27 5.03
CA TYR A 239 2.38 -18.08 4.75
C TYR A 239 0.91 -18.44 4.46
N ASP A 240 0.68 -19.47 3.64
CA ASP A 240 -0.67 -19.93 3.31
C ASP A 240 -1.45 -20.36 4.55
N LYS A 241 -0.83 -21.17 5.43
CA LYS A 241 -1.44 -21.62 6.68
C LYS A 241 -1.71 -20.47 7.64
N ILE A 242 -0.80 -19.49 7.69
CA ILE A 242 -0.93 -18.29 8.50
C ILE A 242 -2.16 -17.50 8.06
N VAL A 243 -2.28 -17.20 6.77
CA VAL A 243 -3.41 -16.43 6.26
C VAL A 243 -4.72 -17.19 6.42
N ASP A 244 -4.74 -18.49 6.13
CA ASP A 244 -5.93 -19.33 6.35
C ASP A 244 -6.37 -19.30 7.83
N SER A 245 -5.42 -19.32 8.77
CA SER A 245 -5.71 -19.23 10.22
C SER A 245 -6.25 -17.85 10.63
N LEU A 246 -5.71 -16.76 10.05
CA LEU A 246 -6.22 -15.42 10.31
C LEU A 246 -7.65 -15.26 9.78
N GLN A 247 -7.92 -15.75 8.57
CA GLN A 247 -9.24 -15.67 7.95
C GLN A 247 -10.33 -16.40 8.76
N GLN A 248 -9.99 -17.54 9.39
CA GLN A 248 -10.91 -18.25 10.30
C GLN A 248 -11.34 -17.39 11.51
N THR A 249 -10.57 -16.37 11.86
CA THR A 249 -10.85 -15.44 12.95
C THR A 249 -11.38 -14.08 12.46
N GLY A 250 -11.65 -13.95 11.16
CA GLY A 250 -12.07 -12.68 10.54
C GLY A 250 -10.96 -11.64 10.42
N GLN A 251 -9.69 -12.05 10.49
CA GLN A 251 -8.53 -11.18 10.31
C GLN A 251 -7.89 -11.41 8.92
N SER A 252 -7.34 -10.35 8.33
CA SER A 252 -6.47 -10.40 7.16
C SER A 252 -5.32 -9.41 7.32
N PHE A 253 -4.27 -9.60 6.53
CA PHE A 253 -3.24 -8.57 6.38
C PHE A 253 -3.76 -7.46 5.47
N GLY A 254 -3.68 -6.22 5.94
CA GLY A 254 -3.99 -5.03 5.15
C GLY A 254 -2.75 -4.41 4.52
N LEU A 255 -2.98 -3.29 3.84
CA LEU A 255 -1.92 -2.45 3.27
C LEU A 255 -0.91 -2.01 4.33
N ASP A 256 -1.41 -1.53 5.47
CA ASP A 256 -0.58 -0.94 6.52
C ASP A 256 0.36 -1.98 7.12
N GLU A 257 -0.13 -3.17 7.49
CA GLU A 257 0.73 -4.21 8.08
C GLU A 257 1.82 -4.71 7.12
N LEU A 258 1.51 -4.81 5.82
CA LEU A 258 2.44 -5.33 4.83
C LEU A 258 3.50 -4.30 4.42
N THR A 259 3.17 -3.01 4.48
CA THR A 259 4.07 -1.91 4.10
C THR A 259 4.81 -1.28 5.28
N PHE A 260 4.31 -1.45 6.50
CA PHE A 260 4.91 -0.89 7.69
C PHE A 260 6.37 -1.31 7.85
N LYS A 261 7.22 -0.32 8.15
CA LYS A 261 8.64 -0.50 8.43
C LYS A 261 8.89 -0.24 9.91
N ARG A 262 9.81 -1.01 10.47
CA ARG A 262 10.31 -0.80 11.84
C ARG A 262 11.76 -0.35 11.77
N GLY A 263 11.98 0.93 12.00
CA GLY A 263 13.31 1.50 11.86
C GLY A 263 13.79 1.44 10.41
N ARG A 264 15.01 0.93 10.24
CA ARG A 264 15.63 0.71 8.92
C ARG A 264 15.33 -0.68 8.34
N LYS A 265 14.50 -1.48 9.01
CA LYS A 265 14.23 -2.86 8.57
C LYS A 265 13.23 -2.88 7.42
N PRO A 266 13.42 -3.79 6.45
CA PRO A 266 12.48 -3.97 5.36
C PRO A 266 11.09 -4.36 5.87
N SER A 267 10.04 -3.86 5.21
CA SER A 267 8.66 -4.28 5.47
C SER A 267 8.41 -5.73 5.04
N ILE A 268 7.25 -6.29 5.41
CA ILE A 268 6.87 -7.66 4.98
C ILE A 268 6.82 -7.75 3.45
N LEU A 269 6.28 -6.72 2.78
CA LEU A 269 6.25 -6.65 1.32
C LEU A 269 7.66 -6.62 0.70
N GLU A 270 8.58 -5.84 1.27
CA GLU A 270 9.97 -5.80 0.81
C GLU A 270 10.68 -7.15 1.04
N ARG A 271 10.42 -7.82 2.17
CA ARG A 271 10.91 -9.18 2.44
C ARG A 271 10.34 -10.19 1.45
N ALA A 272 9.06 -10.10 1.12
CA ALA A 272 8.44 -10.93 0.09
C ALA A 272 9.16 -10.77 -1.25
N SER A 273 9.48 -9.53 -1.64
CA SER A 273 10.24 -9.29 -2.86
C SER A 273 11.66 -9.85 -2.79
N GLN A 274 12.39 -9.64 -1.68
CA GLN A 274 13.76 -10.15 -1.49
C GLN A 274 13.82 -11.68 -1.61
N HIS A 275 12.80 -12.36 -1.08
CA HIS A 275 12.70 -13.82 -1.09
C HIS A 275 11.96 -14.40 -2.31
N LYS A 276 11.55 -13.57 -3.28
CA LYS A 276 10.75 -13.96 -4.47
C LYS A 276 9.38 -14.58 -4.13
N MET A 277 8.77 -14.14 -3.04
CA MET A 277 7.52 -14.63 -2.48
C MET A 277 6.33 -13.68 -2.70
N LEU A 278 6.45 -12.67 -3.58
CA LEU A 278 5.35 -11.74 -3.88
C LEU A 278 4.09 -12.48 -4.39
N HIS A 279 4.25 -13.60 -5.09
CA HIS A 279 3.13 -14.43 -5.53
C HIS A 279 2.27 -14.97 -4.38
N LYS A 280 2.83 -15.14 -3.17
CA LYS A 280 2.07 -15.53 -1.97
C LYS A 280 1.30 -14.35 -1.37
N VAL A 281 1.91 -13.17 -1.38
CA VAL A 281 1.27 -11.94 -0.87
C VAL A 281 0.08 -11.55 -1.75
N PHE A 282 0.22 -11.67 -3.07
CA PHE A 282 -0.84 -11.36 -4.04
C PHE A 282 -1.67 -12.59 -4.45
N GLU A 283 -1.75 -13.61 -3.60
CA GLU A 283 -2.59 -14.78 -3.87
C GLU A 283 -4.10 -14.37 -3.83
N PRO A 284 -4.88 -14.58 -4.92
CA PRO A 284 -6.22 -14.01 -5.05
C PRO A 284 -7.18 -14.29 -3.87
N ARG A 285 -7.16 -15.51 -3.33
CA ARG A 285 -8.07 -15.91 -2.23
C ARG A 285 -7.91 -15.07 -0.96
N PHE A 286 -6.80 -14.36 -0.79
CA PHE A 286 -6.55 -13.55 0.40
C PHE A 286 -7.15 -12.15 0.33
N TRP A 287 -7.51 -11.71 -0.87
CA TRP A 287 -7.94 -10.34 -1.14
C TRP A 287 -9.43 -10.23 -1.50
N VAL A 288 -10.19 -11.32 -1.34
CA VAL A 288 -11.64 -11.33 -1.62
C VAL A 288 -12.33 -10.26 -0.76
N GLY A 289 -13.01 -9.31 -1.42
CA GLY A 289 -13.63 -8.15 -0.75
C GLY A 289 -12.68 -6.98 -0.45
N GLN A 290 -11.38 -7.11 -0.73
CA GLN A 290 -10.32 -6.12 -0.42
C GLN A 290 -9.48 -5.75 -1.67
N VAL A 291 -10.11 -5.76 -2.87
CA VAL A 291 -9.41 -5.48 -4.15
C VAL A 291 -8.68 -4.14 -4.14
N ASP A 292 -9.32 -3.08 -3.63
CA ASP A 292 -8.73 -1.74 -3.60
C ASP A 292 -7.46 -1.68 -2.71
N GLU A 293 -7.44 -2.40 -1.58
CA GLU A 293 -6.25 -2.50 -0.73
C GLU A 293 -5.12 -3.27 -1.43
N MET A 294 -5.46 -4.36 -2.13
CA MET A 294 -4.49 -5.13 -2.92
C MET A 294 -3.85 -4.27 -4.02
N VAL A 295 -4.67 -3.47 -4.73
CA VAL A 295 -4.18 -2.55 -5.75
C VAL A 295 -3.29 -1.46 -5.12
N GLY A 296 -3.70 -0.90 -3.98
CA GLY A 296 -2.87 0.04 -3.23
C GLY A 296 -1.53 -0.57 -2.80
N LEU A 297 -1.52 -1.84 -2.40
CA LEU A 297 -0.29 -2.57 -2.05
C LEU A 297 0.62 -2.74 -3.27
N TRP A 298 0.06 -3.10 -4.42
CA TRP A 298 0.81 -3.18 -5.66
C TRP A 298 1.40 -1.83 -6.06
N GLU A 299 0.65 -0.74 -5.91
CA GLU A 299 1.12 0.61 -6.21
C GLU A 299 2.37 0.99 -5.40
N ASN A 300 2.47 0.53 -4.15
CA ASN A 300 3.62 0.73 -3.27
C ASN A 300 4.87 -0.06 -3.66
N LEU A 301 4.79 -1.02 -4.60
CA LEU A 301 5.97 -1.72 -5.09
C LEU A 301 6.86 -0.81 -5.98
N PRO A 302 8.20 -0.85 -5.82
CA PRO A 302 9.14 -0.23 -6.74
C PRO A 302 8.93 -0.71 -8.20
N PRO A 303 9.16 0.16 -9.21
CA PRO A 303 8.96 -0.18 -10.61
C PRO A 303 9.70 -1.45 -11.07
N ALA A 304 10.93 -1.67 -10.58
CA ALA A 304 11.71 -2.86 -10.91
C ALA A 304 11.05 -4.16 -10.41
N GLN A 305 10.40 -4.12 -9.24
CA GLN A 305 9.72 -5.29 -8.68
C GLN A 305 8.43 -5.60 -9.44
N LYS A 306 7.66 -4.57 -9.85
CA LYS A 306 6.48 -4.72 -10.72
C LYS A 306 6.82 -5.40 -12.05
N ILE A 307 7.99 -5.08 -12.62
CA ILE A 307 8.46 -5.70 -13.86
C ILE A 307 8.81 -7.18 -13.63
N LEU A 308 9.51 -7.50 -12.53
CA LEU A 308 9.91 -8.87 -12.21
C LEU A 308 8.72 -9.79 -11.89
N SER A 309 7.68 -9.25 -11.24
CA SER A 309 6.45 -9.99 -10.98
C SER A 309 5.53 -10.13 -12.22
N GLY A 310 5.78 -9.34 -13.27
CA GLY A 310 4.96 -9.30 -14.48
C GLY A 310 3.65 -8.54 -14.27
N ARG A 311 3.49 -7.37 -14.89
CA ARG A 311 2.28 -6.53 -14.72
C ARG A 311 0.98 -7.23 -15.15
N SER A 312 1.04 -7.97 -16.24
CA SER A 312 -0.09 -8.74 -16.76
C SER A 312 -0.50 -9.91 -15.86
N SER A 313 0.45 -10.47 -15.09
CA SER A 313 0.15 -11.47 -14.07
C SER A 313 -0.65 -10.85 -12.93
N PHE A 314 -0.30 -9.63 -12.52
CA PHE A 314 -1.05 -8.89 -11.50
C PHE A 314 -2.45 -8.53 -11.97
N ASP A 315 -2.63 -8.08 -13.22
CA ASP A 315 -3.97 -7.78 -13.76
C ASP A 315 -4.86 -9.03 -13.77
N THR A 316 -4.29 -10.19 -14.11
CA THR A 316 -5.01 -11.48 -14.01
C THR A 316 -5.40 -11.79 -12.55
N ILE A 317 -4.50 -11.55 -11.60
CA ILE A 317 -4.79 -11.70 -10.16
C ILE A 317 -5.95 -10.78 -9.76
N VAL A 318 -5.93 -9.49 -10.16
CA VAL A 318 -7.04 -8.56 -9.86
C VAL A 318 -8.36 -9.08 -10.43
N ALA A 319 -8.36 -9.51 -11.69
CA ALA A 319 -9.56 -10.06 -12.33
C ALA A 319 -10.09 -11.30 -11.59
N ASP A 320 -9.20 -12.18 -11.11
CA ASP A 320 -9.59 -13.36 -10.33
C ASP A 320 -10.17 -12.97 -8.96
N VAL A 321 -9.58 -11.98 -8.26
CA VAL A 321 -10.13 -11.48 -6.98
C VAL A 321 -11.50 -10.82 -7.18
N GLU A 322 -11.66 -9.99 -8.22
CA GLU A 322 -12.95 -9.38 -8.57
C GLU A 322 -13.99 -10.47 -8.87
N ASN A 323 -13.63 -11.49 -9.63
CA ASN A 323 -14.52 -12.60 -9.90
C ASN A 323 -14.94 -13.32 -8.61
N MET A 324 -14.00 -13.68 -7.73
CA MET A 324 -14.31 -14.32 -6.46
C MET A 324 -15.18 -13.45 -5.54
N THR A 325 -14.95 -12.13 -5.56
CA THR A 325 -15.67 -11.15 -4.73
C THR A 325 -17.10 -10.94 -5.24
N TYR A 326 -17.27 -10.80 -6.55
CA TYR A 326 -18.53 -10.31 -7.11
C TYR A 326 -19.43 -11.40 -7.71
N ARG A 327 -18.92 -12.62 -7.99
CA ARG A 327 -19.70 -13.69 -8.65
C ARG A 327 -21.02 -14.03 -7.95
N SER A 328 -21.06 -13.99 -6.62
CA SER A 328 -22.26 -14.33 -5.85
C SER A 328 -23.38 -13.31 -5.98
N PHE A 329 -23.06 -12.09 -6.43
CA PHE A 329 -24.02 -11.01 -6.65
C PHE A 329 -24.64 -11.03 -8.04
N VAL A 330 -24.14 -11.89 -8.93
CA VAL A 330 -24.57 -11.95 -10.33
C VAL A 330 -25.37 -13.22 -10.58
N SER A 331 -26.69 -13.06 -10.72
CA SER A 331 -27.57 -14.12 -11.20
C SER A 331 -27.46 -14.25 -12.72
N LEU A 332 -26.45 -14.98 -13.20
CA LEU A 332 -26.25 -15.22 -14.63
C LEU A 332 -27.38 -16.03 -15.29
N ASN A 333 -28.28 -16.63 -14.50
CA ASN A 333 -29.19 -17.67 -14.98
C ASN A 333 -30.66 -17.28 -15.20
N GLU A 334 -31.24 -16.29 -14.53
CA GLU A 334 -32.70 -16.07 -14.63
C GLU A 334 -33.04 -14.69 -15.24
N ASP A 335 -32.29 -13.64 -14.86
CA ASP A 335 -32.62 -12.25 -15.22
C ASP A 335 -31.54 -11.50 -16.04
N ALA A 336 -30.63 -12.22 -16.69
CA ALA A 336 -29.62 -11.58 -17.53
C ALA A 336 -30.29 -10.78 -18.67
N THR A 337 -29.90 -9.50 -18.78
CA THR A 337 -30.20 -8.55 -19.86
C THR A 337 -28.91 -7.80 -20.19
N SER A 338 -28.78 -7.23 -21.39
CA SER A 338 -27.63 -6.42 -21.77
C SER A 338 -27.46 -5.21 -20.83
N ALA A 339 -28.57 -4.66 -20.34
CA ALA A 339 -28.59 -3.62 -19.32
C ALA A 339 -28.03 -4.13 -17.98
N SER A 340 -28.49 -5.27 -17.47
CA SER A 340 -28.00 -5.80 -16.19
C SER A 340 -26.53 -6.21 -16.26
N LEU A 341 -26.07 -6.75 -17.39
CA LEU A 341 -24.67 -7.11 -17.60
C LEU A 341 -23.73 -5.91 -17.71
N THR A 342 -24.25 -4.72 -18.02
CA THR A 342 -23.45 -3.49 -18.19
C THR A 342 -23.76 -2.40 -17.17
N THR A 343 -24.51 -2.75 -16.12
CA THR A 343 -24.74 -1.91 -14.95
C THR A 343 -23.76 -2.33 -13.85
N PRO A 344 -23.10 -1.39 -13.16
CA PRO A 344 -22.16 -1.75 -12.11
C PRO A 344 -22.83 -2.51 -10.96
N ILE A 345 -22.12 -3.51 -10.43
CA ILE A 345 -22.56 -4.33 -9.30
C ILE A 345 -22.57 -3.46 -8.05
N VAL A 346 -23.68 -3.50 -7.30
CA VAL A 346 -23.79 -2.86 -5.99
C VAL A 346 -23.37 -3.88 -4.95
N ALA A 347 -22.30 -3.59 -4.20
CA ALA A 347 -21.85 -4.45 -3.12
C ALA A 347 -22.80 -4.34 -1.91
N ASN A 348 -22.70 -5.29 -0.96
CA ASN A 348 -23.52 -5.32 0.25
C ASN A 348 -23.46 -4.05 1.11
N ASP A 349 -22.42 -3.23 0.95
CA ASP A 349 -22.26 -1.94 1.64
C ASP A 349 -23.05 -0.79 0.99
N GLY A 350 -23.82 -1.08 -0.07
CA GLY A 350 -24.64 -0.12 -0.80
C GLY A 350 -23.84 0.81 -1.72
N LYS A 351 -22.52 0.65 -1.81
CA LYS A 351 -21.72 1.44 -2.76
C LYS A 351 -21.83 0.82 -4.15
N GLN A 352 -22.08 1.67 -5.15
CA GLN A 352 -21.93 1.27 -6.55
C GLN A 352 -20.46 0.91 -6.79
N GLY A 353 -20.20 -0.36 -7.05
CA GLY A 353 -18.89 -0.82 -7.45
C GLY A 353 -18.52 -0.29 -8.84
N LYS A 354 -17.25 -0.43 -9.21
CA LYS A 354 -16.76 -0.14 -10.58
C LYS A 354 -16.84 -1.37 -11.49
N VAL A 355 -17.23 -2.52 -10.95
CA VAL A 355 -17.23 -3.81 -11.65
C VAL A 355 -18.57 -4.00 -12.37
N LEU A 356 -18.50 -4.30 -13.66
CA LEU A 356 -19.64 -4.73 -14.47
C LEU A 356 -19.71 -6.25 -14.45
N PRO A 357 -20.91 -6.88 -14.42
CA PRO A 357 -21.00 -8.34 -14.58
C PRO A 357 -20.33 -8.83 -15.86
N LEU A 358 -20.43 -8.08 -16.96
CA LEU A 358 -19.76 -8.41 -18.22
C LEU A 358 -18.22 -8.33 -18.16
N GLY A 359 -17.66 -7.68 -17.14
CA GLY A 359 -16.23 -7.68 -16.86
C GLY A 359 -15.74 -8.88 -16.05
N LEU A 360 -16.64 -9.74 -15.55
CA LEU A 360 -16.26 -10.90 -14.73
C LEU A 360 -15.92 -12.12 -15.60
N ARG A 361 -14.94 -12.90 -15.15
CA ARG A 361 -14.51 -14.14 -15.81
C ARG A 361 -15.64 -15.18 -15.90
N ASP A 362 -16.40 -15.37 -14.82
CA ASP A 362 -17.52 -16.33 -14.78
C ASP A 362 -18.58 -16.02 -15.85
N THR A 363 -18.80 -14.74 -16.17
CA THR A 363 -19.70 -14.32 -17.25
C THR A 363 -19.20 -14.78 -18.62
N TRP A 364 -17.90 -14.69 -18.87
CA TRP A 364 -17.30 -15.12 -20.14
C TRP A 364 -17.27 -16.64 -20.29
N ASP A 365 -17.02 -17.36 -19.20
CA ASP A 365 -17.07 -18.81 -19.18
C ASP A 365 -18.49 -19.33 -19.48
N ASN A 366 -19.53 -18.59 -19.04
CA ASN A 366 -20.94 -18.91 -19.28
C ASN A 366 -21.58 -18.13 -20.45
N MET A 367 -20.79 -17.46 -21.29
CA MET A 367 -21.29 -16.52 -22.31
C MET A 367 -22.27 -17.16 -23.31
N ASP A 368 -22.12 -18.45 -23.62
CA ASP A 368 -23.00 -19.13 -24.58
C ASP A 368 -24.43 -19.27 -24.03
N ILE A 369 -24.56 -19.60 -22.75
CA ILE A 369 -25.84 -19.67 -22.02
C ILE A 369 -26.46 -18.28 -21.95
N ILE A 370 -25.65 -17.26 -21.67
CA ILE A 370 -26.09 -15.87 -21.57
C ILE A 370 -26.65 -15.41 -22.93
N ARG A 371 -25.93 -15.67 -24.03
CA ARG A 371 -26.37 -15.30 -25.38
C ARG A 371 -27.67 -15.99 -25.78
N GLU A 372 -27.84 -17.27 -25.48
CA GLU A 372 -29.11 -17.98 -25.73
C GLU A 372 -30.29 -17.30 -25.02
N LYS A 373 -30.08 -16.83 -23.79
CA LYS A 373 -31.11 -16.15 -22.99
C LYS A 373 -31.40 -14.75 -23.49
N LEU A 374 -30.37 -13.98 -23.85
CA LEU A 374 -30.54 -12.66 -24.45
C LEU A 374 -31.34 -12.74 -25.75
N GLN A 375 -31.03 -13.72 -26.61
CA GLN A 375 -31.77 -13.98 -27.85
C GLN A 375 -33.25 -14.29 -27.60
N LYS A 376 -33.58 -15.07 -26.55
CA LYS A 376 -34.98 -15.32 -26.15
C LYS A 376 -35.74 -14.06 -25.72
N LYS A 377 -35.02 -13.02 -25.29
CA LYS A 377 -35.56 -11.72 -24.85
C LYS A 377 -35.48 -10.63 -25.93
N ASP A 378 -35.08 -10.96 -27.15
CA ASP A 378 -34.79 -9.99 -28.23
C ASP A 378 -33.77 -8.91 -27.80
N ASP A 379 -32.79 -9.32 -27.00
CA ASP A 379 -31.71 -8.49 -26.47
C ASP A 379 -30.35 -9.03 -26.95
N ASP A 380 -29.33 -8.18 -26.99
CA ASP A 380 -27.99 -8.59 -27.42
C ASP A 380 -26.87 -7.73 -26.81
N ILE A 381 -25.68 -8.31 -26.72
CA ILE A 381 -24.47 -7.60 -26.34
C ILE A 381 -23.89 -6.96 -27.60
N LYS A 382 -23.64 -5.65 -27.56
CA LYS A 382 -23.08 -4.90 -28.69
C LYS A 382 -21.60 -4.63 -28.51
N THR A 383 -20.92 -4.28 -29.60
CA THR A 383 -19.50 -3.90 -29.60
C THR A 383 -19.23 -2.73 -28.65
N ALA A 384 -20.16 -1.78 -28.56
CA ALA A 384 -20.06 -0.66 -27.61
C ALA A 384 -19.98 -1.11 -26.14
N HIS A 385 -20.59 -2.24 -25.77
CA HIS A 385 -20.50 -2.78 -24.42
C HIS A 385 -19.10 -3.33 -24.11
N LEU A 386 -18.40 -3.87 -25.12
CA LEU A 386 -17.03 -4.37 -24.97
C LEU A 386 -16.02 -3.26 -24.66
N ARG A 387 -16.34 -2.01 -25.02
CA ARG A 387 -15.49 -0.83 -24.76
C ARG A 387 -15.69 -0.23 -23.37
N LYS A 388 -16.74 -0.62 -22.64
CA LYS A 388 -16.99 -0.13 -21.27
C LYS A 388 -15.86 -0.59 -20.35
N GLU A 389 -15.48 0.27 -19.42
CA GLU A 389 -14.52 -0.06 -18.37
C GLU A 389 -15.22 -0.78 -17.21
N SER A 390 -14.50 -1.71 -16.60
CA SER A 390 -14.92 -2.51 -15.46
C SER A 390 -13.73 -2.74 -14.53
N GLY A 391 -13.99 -2.75 -13.24
CA GLY A 391 -13.02 -3.14 -12.22
C GLY A 391 -12.12 -2.01 -11.73
N ALA A 392 -11.31 -2.34 -10.73
CA ALA A 392 -10.43 -1.43 -10.00
C ALA A 392 -9.34 -0.84 -10.92
N LEU A 393 -8.81 -1.66 -11.83
CA LEU A 393 -7.80 -1.26 -12.81
C LEU A 393 -8.37 -0.52 -14.03
N GLY A 394 -9.70 -0.47 -14.19
CA GLY A 394 -10.35 0.13 -15.35
C GLY A 394 -10.13 -0.70 -16.63
N ASN A 395 -10.15 -2.03 -16.52
CA ASN A 395 -10.04 -2.92 -17.66
C ASN A 395 -11.26 -2.72 -18.57
N SER A 396 -11.05 -2.70 -19.89
CA SER A 396 -12.22 -2.79 -20.78
C SER A 396 -12.85 -4.18 -20.67
N VAL A 397 -14.15 -4.28 -20.92
CA VAL A 397 -14.83 -5.58 -21.01
C VAL A 397 -14.18 -6.49 -22.08
N LEU A 398 -13.65 -5.90 -23.16
CA LEU A 398 -12.86 -6.61 -24.16
C LEU A 398 -11.57 -7.21 -23.59
N MET A 399 -10.89 -6.48 -22.70
CA MET A 399 -9.70 -6.98 -21.98
C MET A 399 -10.06 -8.14 -21.06
N ALA A 400 -11.15 -8.03 -20.29
CA ALA A 400 -11.62 -9.13 -19.44
C ALA A 400 -11.89 -10.41 -20.25
N ALA A 401 -12.49 -10.29 -21.45
CA ALA A 401 -12.68 -11.42 -22.35
C ALA A 401 -11.35 -12.06 -22.79
N ALA A 402 -10.33 -11.24 -23.07
CA ALA A 402 -8.99 -11.71 -23.43
C ALA A 402 -8.27 -12.37 -22.25
N GLU A 403 -8.36 -11.80 -21.05
CA GLU A 403 -7.78 -12.34 -19.81
C GLU A 403 -8.36 -13.72 -19.45
N ALA A 404 -9.68 -13.86 -19.61
CA ALA A 404 -10.42 -15.11 -19.48
C ALA A 404 -10.12 -16.13 -20.61
N GLY A 405 -9.37 -15.74 -21.65
CA GLY A 405 -9.08 -16.58 -22.81
C GLY A 405 -10.26 -16.76 -23.77
N GLN A 406 -11.38 -16.07 -23.53
CA GLN A 406 -12.64 -16.14 -24.28
C GLN A 406 -12.73 -15.08 -25.40
N PHE A 407 -11.59 -14.57 -25.90
CA PHE A 407 -11.56 -13.53 -26.92
C PHE A 407 -12.33 -13.90 -28.20
N ASP A 408 -12.43 -15.19 -28.55
CA ASP A 408 -13.22 -15.64 -29.71
C ASP A 408 -14.70 -15.28 -29.56
N LYS A 409 -15.26 -15.43 -28.35
CA LYS A 409 -16.66 -15.07 -28.06
C LYS A 409 -16.89 -13.56 -28.19
N ALA A 410 -15.92 -12.74 -27.80
CA ALA A 410 -15.95 -11.30 -28.03
C ALA A 410 -15.91 -10.97 -29.54
N LEU A 411 -15.13 -11.70 -30.33
CA LEU A 411 -15.12 -11.51 -31.79
C LEU A 411 -16.45 -11.92 -32.45
N GLU A 412 -17.14 -12.93 -31.92
CA GLU A 412 -18.48 -13.28 -32.40
C GLU A 412 -19.50 -12.16 -32.18
N ILE A 413 -19.45 -11.49 -31.03
CA ILE A 413 -20.25 -10.29 -30.76
C ILE A 413 -19.96 -9.20 -31.80
N VAL A 414 -18.68 -8.92 -32.07
CA VAL A 414 -18.26 -7.91 -33.07
C VAL A 414 -18.66 -8.28 -34.51
N ARG A 415 -18.78 -9.58 -34.82
CA ARG A 415 -19.24 -10.05 -36.13
C ARG A 415 -20.75 -9.91 -36.30
N ALA A 416 -21.51 -10.18 -35.24
CA ALA A 416 -22.96 -10.02 -35.22
C ALA A 416 -23.37 -8.54 -35.25
N ASP A 417 -22.53 -7.65 -34.69
CA ASP A 417 -22.74 -6.22 -34.69
C ASP A 417 -22.22 -5.53 -35.97
N SER A 418 -22.86 -4.43 -36.32
CA SER A 418 -22.47 -3.56 -37.43
C SER A 418 -21.22 -2.74 -37.13
N ASP A 419 -21.02 -2.40 -35.85
CA ASP A 419 -19.83 -1.68 -35.38
C ASP A 419 -18.59 -2.58 -35.41
N LYS A 420 -17.41 -1.98 -35.54
CA LYS A 420 -16.13 -2.70 -35.65
C LYS A 420 -15.17 -2.24 -34.58
N LEU A 421 -14.33 -3.16 -34.11
CA LEU A 421 -13.22 -2.81 -33.24
C LEU A 421 -12.26 -1.85 -33.95
N GLN A 422 -11.81 -0.84 -33.22
CA GLN A 422 -10.82 0.16 -33.64
C GLN A 422 -9.45 -0.21 -33.12
N VAL A 423 -8.39 0.33 -33.73
CA VAL A 423 -7.01 0.14 -33.23
C VAL A 423 -6.89 0.56 -31.76
N GLN A 424 -7.58 1.63 -31.37
CA GLN A 424 -7.58 2.12 -29.99
C GLN A 424 -8.20 1.13 -29.00
N ASP A 425 -9.16 0.28 -29.43
CA ASP A 425 -9.72 -0.77 -28.56
C ASP A 425 -8.65 -1.82 -28.17
N PHE A 426 -7.60 -1.95 -28.96
CA PHE A 426 -6.46 -2.84 -28.68
C PHE A 426 -5.32 -2.17 -27.92
N LEU A 427 -5.08 -0.88 -28.18
CA LEU A 427 -3.91 -0.14 -27.68
C LEU A 427 -4.19 0.68 -26.42
N LYS A 428 -5.44 0.99 -26.11
CA LYS A 428 -5.78 1.71 -24.88
C LYS A 428 -5.34 0.88 -23.67
N THR A 429 -4.59 1.50 -22.78
CA THR A 429 -4.08 0.87 -21.57
C THR A 429 -5.02 1.08 -20.39
N ASN A 430 -5.06 0.11 -19.48
CA ASN A 430 -5.65 0.26 -18.16
C ASN A 430 -4.74 1.10 -17.23
N LYS A 431 -5.09 1.21 -15.95
CA LYS A 431 -4.28 1.96 -14.95
C LYS A 431 -2.90 1.36 -14.70
N ASN A 432 -2.69 0.05 -14.93
CA ASN A 432 -1.38 -0.60 -14.78
C ASN A 432 -0.51 -0.48 -16.06
N GLY A 433 -1.03 0.16 -17.10
CA GLY A 433 -0.34 0.35 -18.38
C GLY A 433 -0.38 -0.88 -19.29
N VAL A 434 -1.30 -1.82 -19.06
CA VAL A 434 -1.49 -3.03 -19.87
C VAL A 434 -2.62 -2.78 -20.87
N SER A 435 -2.42 -3.18 -22.13
CA SER A 435 -3.41 -3.09 -23.21
C SER A 435 -3.99 -4.46 -23.56
N VAL A 436 -5.11 -4.50 -24.30
CA VAL A 436 -5.69 -5.75 -24.81
C VAL A 436 -4.67 -6.50 -25.69
N LEU A 437 -3.87 -5.75 -26.47
CA LEU A 437 -2.81 -6.33 -27.29
C LEU A 437 -1.78 -7.09 -26.44
N ASP A 438 -1.38 -6.53 -25.30
CA ASP A 438 -0.41 -7.15 -24.40
C ASP A 438 -0.94 -8.48 -23.83
N VAL A 439 -2.20 -8.49 -23.37
CA VAL A 439 -2.87 -9.69 -22.86
C VAL A 439 -2.95 -10.77 -23.94
N LEU A 440 -3.32 -10.41 -25.17
CA LEU A 440 -3.39 -11.36 -26.29
C LEU A 440 -2.01 -11.93 -26.67
N ILE A 441 -0.94 -11.14 -26.57
CA ILE A 441 0.43 -11.62 -26.78
C ILE A 441 0.79 -12.66 -25.72
N GLU A 442 0.57 -12.34 -24.44
CA GLU A 442 0.92 -13.22 -23.32
C GLU A 442 0.15 -14.55 -23.36
N LYS A 443 -1.16 -14.49 -23.62
CA LYS A 443 -2.04 -15.67 -23.71
C LYS A 443 -1.86 -16.46 -25.02
N ARG A 444 -0.91 -16.07 -25.89
CA ARG A 444 -0.67 -16.64 -27.22
C ARG A 444 -1.90 -16.63 -28.13
N GLN A 445 -2.71 -15.58 -27.98
CA GLN A 445 -3.95 -15.34 -28.72
C GLN A 445 -3.83 -14.22 -29.76
N LEU A 446 -2.61 -13.69 -30.00
CA LEU A 446 -2.37 -12.57 -30.93
C LEU A 446 -2.98 -12.81 -32.32
N LYS A 447 -2.94 -14.05 -32.83
CA LYS A 447 -3.55 -14.43 -34.11
C LYS A 447 -5.04 -14.03 -34.24
N LYS A 448 -5.77 -13.99 -33.13
CA LYS A 448 -7.20 -13.63 -33.10
C LYS A 448 -7.42 -12.14 -33.34
N ALA A 449 -6.53 -11.27 -32.85
CA ALA A 449 -6.57 -9.84 -33.16
C ALA A 449 -6.35 -9.58 -34.66
N PHE A 450 -5.67 -10.47 -35.38
CA PHE A 450 -5.37 -10.36 -36.80
C PHE A 450 -6.25 -11.26 -37.68
N THR A 451 -7.46 -11.62 -37.22
CA THR A 451 -8.39 -12.39 -38.04
C THR A 451 -8.89 -11.53 -39.22
N PRO A 452 -8.82 -11.99 -40.48
CA PRO A 452 -9.05 -11.14 -41.66
C PRO A 452 -10.40 -10.39 -41.69
N GLU A 453 -11.45 -10.94 -41.10
CA GLU A 453 -12.80 -10.36 -41.09
C GLU A 453 -12.87 -9.05 -40.30
N LEU A 454 -12.01 -8.84 -39.31
CA LEU A 454 -11.96 -7.60 -38.52
C LEU A 454 -11.44 -6.41 -39.33
N TRP A 455 -10.59 -6.69 -40.33
CA TRP A 455 -9.78 -5.69 -41.02
C TRP A 455 -10.12 -5.52 -42.50
N ALA A 456 -11.09 -6.28 -43.02
CA ALA A 456 -11.56 -6.12 -44.40
C ALA A 456 -11.98 -4.67 -44.66
N GLY A 457 -11.38 -4.04 -45.68
CA GLY A 457 -11.54 -2.61 -46.01
C GLY A 457 -10.71 -1.64 -45.16
N ARG A 458 -10.00 -2.12 -44.14
CA ARG A 458 -9.28 -1.32 -43.12
C ARG A 458 -7.82 -1.77 -42.92
N LEU A 459 -7.17 -2.19 -44.01
CA LEU A 459 -5.80 -2.73 -43.96
C LEU A 459 -4.78 -1.77 -43.30
N ARG A 460 -4.93 -0.46 -43.52
CA ARG A 460 -4.06 0.56 -42.89
C ARG A 460 -4.10 0.49 -41.38
N GLU A 461 -5.27 0.32 -40.79
CA GLU A 461 -5.46 0.21 -39.34
C GLU A 461 -4.81 -1.06 -38.79
N MET A 462 -4.96 -2.18 -39.50
CA MET A 462 -4.29 -3.43 -39.14
C MET A 462 -2.76 -3.28 -39.13
N HIS A 463 -2.18 -2.56 -40.10
CA HIS A 463 -0.74 -2.27 -40.10
C HIS A 463 -0.31 -1.41 -38.92
N ILE A 464 -1.12 -0.43 -38.50
CA ILE A 464 -0.84 0.38 -37.31
C ILE A 464 -0.79 -0.53 -36.08
N LEU A 465 -1.76 -1.44 -35.93
CA LEU A 465 -1.76 -2.39 -34.82
C LEU A 465 -0.54 -3.31 -34.87
N TRP A 466 -0.19 -3.85 -36.04
CA TRP A 466 0.99 -4.70 -36.24
C TRP A 466 2.31 -4.01 -35.88
N ASN A 467 2.44 -2.71 -36.18
CA ASN A 467 3.64 -1.95 -35.84
C ASN A 467 3.85 -1.81 -34.32
N ASN A 468 2.80 -1.99 -33.51
CA ASN A 468 2.89 -2.02 -32.06
C ASN A 468 3.24 -3.42 -31.50
N VAL A 469 3.24 -4.47 -32.34
CA VAL A 469 3.68 -5.82 -31.94
C VAL A 469 5.20 -5.88 -31.96
N GLN A 470 5.79 -6.22 -30.81
CA GLN A 470 7.25 -6.38 -30.65
C GLN A 470 7.78 -7.53 -31.50
N ASN A 471 9.01 -7.39 -32.02
CA ASN A 471 9.61 -8.38 -32.92
C ASN A 471 9.62 -9.81 -32.38
N ARG A 472 9.85 -9.98 -31.07
CA ARG A 472 9.87 -11.30 -30.41
C ARG A 472 8.51 -12.02 -30.44
N ASP A 473 7.41 -11.27 -30.53
CA ASP A 473 6.04 -11.78 -30.46
C ASP A 473 5.39 -11.94 -31.84
N ARG A 474 6.00 -11.36 -32.88
CA ARG A 474 5.50 -11.44 -34.28
C ARG A 474 5.40 -12.87 -34.81
N GLY A 475 6.20 -13.80 -34.28
CA GLY A 475 6.14 -15.22 -34.66
C GLY A 475 4.78 -15.88 -34.40
N GLN A 476 3.90 -15.28 -33.59
CA GLN A 476 2.55 -15.80 -33.34
C GLN A 476 1.61 -15.63 -34.55
N VAL A 477 1.94 -14.79 -35.53
CA VAL A 477 1.07 -14.46 -36.67
C VAL A 477 1.85 -14.46 -37.98
N ASP A 478 1.40 -15.24 -38.96
CA ASP A 478 1.84 -15.11 -40.35
C ASP A 478 1.18 -13.87 -40.98
N PHE A 479 1.78 -12.71 -40.73
CA PHE A 479 1.20 -11.43 -41.11
C PHE A 479 1.03 -11.28 -42.63
N GLN A 480 1.94 -11.83 -43.44
CA GLN A 480 1.84 -11.76 -44.90
C GLN A 480 0.63 -12.55 -45.42
N LYS A 481 0.40 -13.74 -44.86
CA LYS A 481 -0.79 -14.52 -45.16
C LYS A 481 -2.08 -13.79 -44.77
N VAL A 482 -2.11 -13.16 -43.59
CA VAL A 482 -3.25 -12.35 -43.14
C VAL A 482 -3.51 -11.17 -44.09
N VAL A 483 -2.47 -10.42 -44.49
CA VAL A 483 -2.60 -9.29 -45.43
C VAL A 483 -3.23 -9.75 -46.76
N SER A 484 -2.77 -10.88 -47.30
CA SER A 484 -3.35 -11.47 -48.52
C SER A 484 -4.83 -11.81 -48.34
N GLN A 485 -5.20 -12.44 -47.24
CA GLN A 485 -6.59 -12.79 -46.93
C GLN A 485 -7.49 -11.56 -46.74
N VAL A 486 -7.00 -10.51 -46.06
CA VAL A 486 -7.73 -9.25 -45.89
C VAL A 486 -7.98 -8.58 -47.24
N ASN A 487 -7.00 -8.55 -48.13
CA ASN A 487 -7.17 -8.00 -49.48
C ASN A 487 -8.24 -8.77 -50.27
N GLN A 488 -8.19 -10.11 -50.25
CA GLN A 488 -9.19 -10.95 -50.91
C GLN A 488 -10.61 -10.69 -50.37
N LEU A 489 -10.78 -10.63 -49.05
CA LEU A 489 -12.07 -10.33 -48.42
C LEU A 489 -12.56 -8.92 -48.74
N THR A 490 -11.67 -7.93 -48.74
CA THR A 490 -11.99 -6.54 -49.09
C THR A 490 -12.54 -6.43 -50.51
N VAL A 491 -11.90 -7.11 -51.47
CA VAL A 491 -12.37 -7.14 -52.87
C VAL A 491 -13.74 -7.82 -52.96
N ARG A 492 -13.93 -8.97 -52.29
CA ARG A 492 -15.23 -9.68 -52.27
C ARG A 492 -16.35 -8.81 -51.69
N GLN A 493 -16.08 -8.04 -50.63
CA GLN A 493 -17.06 -7.12 -50.04
C GLN A 493 -17.41 -5.96 -50.98
N ARG A 494 -16.44 -5.43 -51.73
CA ARG A 494 -16.69 -4.39 -52.73
C ARG A 494 -17.56 -4.90 -53.89
N LEU A 495 -17.29 -6.11 -54.37
CA LEU A 495 -18.07 -6.73 -55.46
C LEU A 495 -19.50 -7.11 -55.05
N ARG A 496 -19.75 -7.39 -53.76
CA ARG A 496 -21.08 -7.70 -53.24
C ARG A 496 -21.94 -6.49 -52.91
N ARG A 497 -21.39 -5.26 -52.90
CA ARG A 497 -22.21 -4.05 -52.75
C ARG A 497 -22.94 -3.81 -54.08
N PRO A 498 -24.28 -3.91 -54.16
CA PRO A 498 -25.00 -3.54 -55.37
C PRO A 498 -24.66 -2.09 -55.68
N ALA A 499 -24.40 -1.79 -56.95
CA ALA A 499 -24.19 -0.43 -57.44
C ALA A 499 -25.43 0.39 -57.05
N ARG A 500 -25.36 1.15 -55.94
CA ARG A 500 -26.37 2.16 -55.64
C ARG A 500 -26.35 3.12 -56.82
N GLY A 501 -27.50 3.21 -57.49
CA GLY A 501 -27.68 3.89 -58.77
C GLY A 501 -27.05 5.28 -58.78
N ARG A 502 -26.36 5.56 -59.89
CA ARG A 502 -26.16 6.92 -60.37
C ARG A 502 -27.50 7.50 -60.78
#